data_AF-A0A5Q2RQC7-F1
#
_entry.id   AF-A0A5Q2RQC7-F1
#
_cell.length_a   1.000
_cell.length_b   1.000
_cell.length_c   1.000
_cell.angle_alpha   90.00
_cell.angle_beta   90.00
_cell.angle_gamma   90.00
#
_symmetry.space_group_name_H-M   'P 1'
#
loop_
_entity.id
_entity.type
_entity.pdbx_description
1 polymer ?
#
loop_
_entity_poly.entity_id
_entity_poly.type
_entity_poly.pdbx_seq_one_letter_code
_entity_poly.pdbx_strand_id
1 'polypeptide(L)'
;MSTGGRADRTVTAQEVLDAGEVVYDLRTPPTRDEVGMAEGRSTLGIQHDGGRPLVDVTVVLDDDVRLEVAASLITFNSIRAGADGDPTTLELVTTYPSVEAAHAHLVDLVDRFDGDLGAVEQWRTEAERLVGAAGAGGEPTYATTVFALGQVGAVELEVEAATFATRGEVGVRHVLTWEPAGS
;
A
#
# COMPACT_ATOMS: atom_id res chain seq x y z
N MET A 1 -3.28 15.74 31.43
CA MET A 1 -2.74 15.25 30.15
C MET A 1 -3.90 15.28 29.17
N SER A 2 -3.90 16.24 28.24
CA SER A 2 -5.05 16.51 27.38
C SER A 2 -5.11 15.48 26.24
N THR A 3 -6.13 14.64 26.27
CA THR A 3 -6.68 13.93 25.10
C THR A 3 -7.53 14.94 24.32
N GLY A 4 -6.89 15.77 23.50
CA GLY A 4 -7.55 16.76 22.63
C GLY A 4 -7.72 16.18 21.22
N GLY A 5 -8.93 16.31 20.67
CA GLY A 5 -9.39 15.68 19.44
C GLY A 5 -8.45 15.80 18.24
N ARG A 6 -8.34 14.68 17.52
CA ARG A 6 -7.61 14.54 16.26
C ARG A 6 -8.60 14.38 15.09
N ALA A 7 -9.65 15.19 15.11
CA ALA A 7 -10.55 15.41 13.98
C ALA A 7 -10.32 16.87 13.52
N ASP A 8 -10.23 17.12 12.22
CA ASP A 8 -10.06 18.43 11.55
C ASP A 8 -8.66 18.93 11.20
N ARG A 9 -7.61 18.09 11.14
CA ARG A 9 -6.36 18.51 10.48
C ARG A 9 -6.11 17.73 9.20
N THR A 10 -6.28 18.40 8.07
CA THR A 10 -5.73 17.99 6.78
C THR A 10 -4.21 17.88 6.89
N VAL A 11 -3.65 16.73 6.52
CA VAL A 11 -2.20 16.52 6.41
C VAL A 11 -1.81 16.70 4.96
N THR A 12 -0.86 17.60 4.67
CA THR A 12 -0.38 17.84 3.31
C THR A 12 0.72 16.85 2.92
N ALA A 13 0.88 16.62 1.61
CA ALA A 13 1.95 15.77 1.07
C ALA A 13 3.35 16.16 1.57
N GLN A 14 3.62 17.47 1.68
CA GLN A 14 4.91 17.97 2.14
C GLN A 14 5.14 17.68 3.63
N GLU A 15 4.10 17.81 4.46
CA GLU A 15 4.21 17.50 5.90
C GLU A 15 4.50 16.02 6.13
N VAL A 16 3.90 15.12 5.34
CA VAL A 16 4.22 13.68 5.39
C VAL A 16 5.68 13.44 5.04
N LEU A 17 6.17 14.04 3.95
CA LEU A 17 7.55 13.87 3.49
C LEU A 17 8.59 14.48 4.45
N ASP A 18 8.23 15.53 5.18
CA ASP A 18 9.13 16.18 6.15
C ASP A 18 9.13 15.46 7.51
N ALA A 19 8.00 14.87 7.92
CA ALA A 19 7.93 14.06 9.12
C ALA A 19 8.60 12.69 8.95
N GLY A 20 8.50 12.10 7.74
CA GLY A 20 8.96 10.73 7.48
C GLY A 20 8.07 9.65 8.09
N GLU A 21 6.98 10.03 8.76
CA GLU A 21 5.99 9.13 9.34
C GLU A 21 4.58 9.72 9.18
N VAL A 22 3.57 8.87 9.02
CA VAL A 22 2.16 9.28 8.98
C VAL A 22 1.25 8.19 9.51
N VAL A 23 0.19 8.59 10.21
CA VAL A 23 -0.87 7.69 10.69
C VAL A 23 -2.16 8.05 9.98
N TYR A 24 -2.73 7.10 9.24
CA TYR A 24 -4.06 7.20 8.64
C TYR A 24 -5.06 6.38 9.46
N ASP A 25 -6.06 7.05 10.01
CA ASP A 25 -7.18 6.39 10.67
C ASP A 25 -8.28 6.13 9.64
N LEU A 26 -8.38 4.88 9.20
CA LEU A 26 -9.22 4.42 8.10
C LEU A 26 -10.29 3.41 8.57
N ARG A 27 -10.69 3.51 9.84
CA ARG A 27 -11.85 2.81 10.40
C ARG A 27 -13.15 3.17 9.66
N THR A 28 -13.18 4.36 9.08
CA THR A 28 -14.18 4.79 8.09
C THR A 28 -13.48 5.21 6.81
N PRO A 29 -14.16 5.14 5.64
CA PRO A 29 -13.61 5.71 4.41
C PRO A 29 -13.21 7.18 4.62
N PRO A 30 -12.03 7.61 4.16
CA PRO A 30 -11.59 8.98 4.33
C PRO A 30 -12.36 9.90 3.38
N THR A 31 -12.59 11.13 3.80
CA THR A 31 -13.09 12.20 2.93
C THR A 31 -11.96 12.82 2.14
N ARG A 32 -12.34 13.50 1.05
CA ARG A 32 -11.42 14.27 0.21
C ARG A 32 -10.60 15.31 0.99
N ASP A 33 -11.26 16.05 1.88
CA ASP A 33 -10.65 17.14 2.65
C ASP A 33 -9.69 16.62 3.72
N GLU A 34 -9.97 15.46 4.32
CA GLU A 34 -9.10 14.81 5.31
C GLU A 34 -7.75 14.42 4.72
N VAL A 35 -7.74 13.88 3.50
CA VAL A 35 -6.49 13.50 2.82
C VAL A 35 -5.84 14.66 2.07
N GLY A 36 -6.48 15.83 2.01
CA GLY A 36 -5.95 17.02 1.34
C GLY A 36 -5.98 16.93 -0.20
N MET A 37 -6.95 16.22 -0.75
CA MET A 37 -7.09 16.07 -2.20
C MET A 37 -7.81 17.30 -2.81
N ALA A 38 -7.10 18.10 -3.59
CA ALA A 38 -7.63 19.35 -4.17
C ALA A 38 -8.74 19.11 -5.20
N GLU A 39 -9.85 19.86 -5.19
CA GLU A 39 -11.01 19.78 -6.14
C GLU A 39 -10.63 19.52 -7.61
N GLY A 40 -11.44 18.72 -8.32
CA GLY A 40 -11.23 18.35 -9.73
C GLY A 40 -10.12 17.32 -9.96
N ARG A 41 -9.54 16.74 -8.89
CA ARG A 41 -8.46 15.74 -8.95
C ARG A 41 -8.96 14.38 -8.51
N SER A 42 -8.82 13.37 -9.35
CA SER A 42 -9.18 12.00 -8.99
C SER A 42 -8.11 11.26 -8.18
N THR A 43 -6.93 11.87 -7.99
CA THR A 43 -5.75 11.22 -7.42
C THR A 43 -4.91 12.23 -6.65
N LEU A 44 -4.44 11.81 -5.47
CA LEU A 44 -3.39 12.43 -4.69
C LEU A 44 -2.26 11.41 -4.53
N GLY A 45 -1.07 11.74 -5.03
CA GLY A 45 0.13 10.92 -4.86
C GLY A 45 1.17 11.65 -4.00
N ILE A 46 1.70 10.96 -3.01
CA ILE A 46 2.84 11.38 -2.20
C ILE A 46 3.98 10.42 -2.55
N GLN A 47 4.89 10.89 -3.39
CA GLN A 47 6.01 10.10 -3.86
C GLN A 47 7.28 10.50 -3.14
N HIS A 48 8.01 9.49 -2.69
CA HIS A 48 9.36 9.61 -2.21
C HIS A 48 10.33 9.83 -3.37
N ASP A 49 11.15 10.88 -3.29
CA ASP A 49 12.30 11.09 -4.15
C ASP A 49 13.55 10.46 -3.52
N GLY A 50 14.37 9.78 -4.34
CA GLY A 50 15.44 8.84 -3.95
C GLY A 50 16.64 9.39 -3.14
N GLY A 51 16.44 10.40 -2.30
CA GLY A 51 17.40 10.94 -1.35
C GLY A 51 16.91 11.04 0.12
N ARG A 52 15.66 10.65 0.43
CA ARG A 52 15.13 10.62 1.81
C ARG A 52 14.98 9.17 2.33
N PRO A 53 14.70 8.91 3.61
CA PRO A 53 14.16 7.62 4.07
C PRO A 53 12.74 7.37 3.54
N LEU A 54 12.30 6.11 3.45
CA LEU A 54 10.90 5.77 3.17
C LEU A 54 9.98 6.40 4.24
N VAL A 55 8.71 6.61 3.90
CA VAL A 55 7.73 7.12 4.87
C VAL A 55 7.16 5.95 5.66
N ASP A 56 7.26 5.98 6.99
CA ASP A 56 6.64 5.00 7.87
C ASP A 56 5.13 5.29 7.97
N VAL A 57 4.31 4.49 7.28
CA VAL A 57 2.85 4.62 7.24
C VAL A 57 2.24 3.62 8.21
N THR A 58 1.45 4.11 9.16
CA THR A 58 0.55 3.28 9.97
C THR A 58 -0.90 3.52 9.53
N VAL A 59 -1.56 2.48 9.05
CA VAL A 59 -3.00 2.50 8.77
C VAL A 59 -3.74 1.82 9.91
N VAL A 60 -4.67 2.53 10.54
CA VAL A 60 -5.57 1.97 11.56
C VAL A 60 -6.89 1.62 10.89
N LEU A 61 -7.25 0.34 10.92
CA LEU A 61 -8.48 -0.22 10.39
C LEU A 61 -9.45 -0.51 11.55
N ASP A 62 -10.62 -1.06 11.21
CA ASP A 62 -11.63 -1.46 12.19
C ASP A 62 -11.06 -2.43 13.24
N ASP A 63 -11.70 -2.49 14.42
CA ASP A 63 -11.22 -3.26 15.59
C ASP A 63 -9.77 -2.93 16.02
N ASP A 64 -9.29 -1.71 15.73
CA ASP A 64 -7.93 -1.22 16.01
C ASP A 64 -6.81 -2.05 15.32
N VAL A 65 -7.13 -2.76 14.24
CA VAL A 65 -6.14 -3.49 13.44
C VAL A 65 -5.21 -2.49 12.74
N ARG A 66 -3.89 -2.70 12.82
CA ARG A 66 -2.89 -1.75 12.29
C ARG A 66 -2.01 -2.30 11.18
N LEU A 67 -2.13 -1.81 9.96
CA LEU A 67 -1.16 -2.13 8.90
C LEU A 67 0.00 -1.13 8.93
N GLU A 68 1.24 -1.62 9.09
CA GLU A 68 2.45 -0.80 9.11
C GLU A 68 3.26 -1.05 7.85
N VAL A 69 3.57 0.01 7.09
CA VAL A 69 4.27 -0.08 5.80
C VAL A 69 5.26 1.06 5.66
N ALA A 70 6.53 0.75 5.40
CA ALA A 70 7.50 1.72 4.94
C ALA A 70 7.29 1.95 3.43
N ALA A 71 6.63 3.05 3.06
CA ALA A 71 6.17 3.32 1.70
C ALA A 71 7.09 4.31 0.94
N SER A 72 7.36 4.00 -0.32
CA SER A 72 7.98 4.92 -1.30
C SER A 72 6.93 5.69 -2.11
N LEU A 73 5.69 5.21 -2.14
CA LEU A 73 4.55 5.89 -2.76
C LEU A 73 3.28 5.63 -1.95
N ILE A 74 2.57 6.71 -1.64
CA ILE A 74 1.24 6.70 -1.00
C ILE A 74 0.29 7.36 -1.99
N THR A 75 -0.78 6.67 -2.40
CA THR A 75 -1.74 7.21 -3.37
C THR A 75 -3.17 7.03 -2.90
N PHE A 76 -3.91 8.13 -2.77
CA PHE A 76 -5.37 8.09 -2.62
C PHE A 76 -6.03 8.31 -3.99
N ASN A 77 -7.03 7.51 -4.35
CA ASN A 77 -7.77 7.66 -5.60
C ASN A 77 -9.28 7.70 -5.39
N SER A 78 -9.97 8.58 -6.12
CA SER A 78 -11.43 8.68 -6.18
C SER A 78 -11.99 8.26 -7.56
N ILE A 79 -11.21 7.57 -8.40
CA ILE A 79 -11.59 7.24 -9.80
C ILE A 79 -12.99 6.61 -9.88
N ARG A 80 -13.35 5.73 -8.94
CA ARG A 80 -14.68 5.07 -8.90
C ARG A 80 -15.81 6.01 -8.45
N ALA A 81 -15.52 7.01 -7.61
CA ALA A 81 -16.47 8.01 -7.14
C ALA A 81 -16.55 9.28 -8.04
N GLY A 82 -15.63 9.42 -9.01
CA GLY A 82 -15.49 10.60 -9.85
C GLY A 82 -14.44 11.58 -9.32
N ALA A 83 -14.10 12.60 -10.14
CA ALA A 83 -13.01 13.53 -9.85
C ALA A 83 -13.19 14.33 -8.54
N ASP A 84 -14.44 14.56 -8.15
CA ASP A 84 -14.80 15.33 -6.94
C ASP A 84 -15.37 14.44 -5.83
N GLY A 85 -15.43 13.12 -6.05
CA GLY A 85 -15.85 12.17 -5.03
C GLY A 85 -14.76 11.95 -3.96
N ASP A 86 -15.18 11.32 -2.86
CA ASP A 86 -14.26 10.89 -1.82
C ASP A 86 -13.35 9.75 -2.31
N PRO A 87 -12.14 9.60 -1.73
CA PRO A 87 -11.25 8.49 -2.03
C PRO A 87 -11.92 7.13 -1.82
N THR A 88 -11.81 6.28 -2.82
CA THR A 88 -12.29 4.89 -2.80
C THR A 88 -11.15 3.88 -2.67
N THR A 89 -9.90 4.31 -2.88
CA THR A 89 -8.73 3.44 -2.64
C THR A 89 -7.55 4.19 -2.04
N LEU A 90 -6.76 3.48 -1.23
CA LEU A 90 -5.41 3.83 -0.81
C LEU A 90 -4.43 2.78 -1.35
N GLU A 91 -3.38 3.22 -2.02
CA GLU A 91 -2.27 2.37 -2.48
C GLU A 91 -0.99 2.75 -1.74
N LEU A 92 -0.32 1.75 -1.15
CA LEU A 92 0.98 1.88 -0.49
C LEU A 92 2.01 0.99 -1.19
N VAL A 93 2.99 1.59 -1.85
CA VAL A 93 4.07 0.85 -2.53
C VAL A 93 5.32 0.85 -1.68
N THR A 94 5.91 -0.32 -1.52
CA THR A 94 7.23 -0.53 -0.92
C THR A 94 8.11 -1.33 -1.88
N THR A 95 9.42 -1.29 -1.66
CA THR A 95 10.39 -2.06 -2.45
C THR A 95 11.29 -2.84 -1.52
N TYR A 96 11.35 -4.14 -1.74
CA TYR A 96 12.18 -5.06 -1.01
C TYR A 96 13.47 -5.38 -1.79
N PRO A 97 14.60 -5.52 -1.09
CA PRO A 97 15.89 -5.79 -1.72
C PRO A 97 16.03 -7.22 -2.25
N SER A 98 15.08 -8.12 -1.96
CA SER A 98 15.12 -9.51 -2.39
C SER A 98 13.72 -10.14 -2.37
N VAL A 99 13.57 -11.26 -3.10
CA VAL A 99 12.37 -12.11 -3.03
C VAL A 99 12.16 -12.66 -1.62
N GLU A 100 13.23 -13.02 -0.92
CA GLU A 100 13.17 -13.50 0.47
C GLU A 100 12.60 -12.45 1.43
N ALA A 101 13.05 -11.19 1.32
CA ALA A 101 12.55 -10.11 2.16
C ALA A 101 11.06 -9.80 1.88
N ALA A 102 10.66 -9.78 0.60
CA ALA A 102 9.26 -9.63 0.24
C ALA A 102 8.40 -10.82 0.68
N HIS A 103 8.91 -12.05 0.58
CA HIS A 103 8.23 -13.26 1.03
C HIS A 103 7.96 -13.22 2.54
N ALA A 104 8.96 -12.88 3.35
CA ALA A 104 8.80 -12.76 4.80
C ALA A 104 7.71 -11.75 5.17
N HIS A 105 7.66 -10.61 4.48
CA HIS A 105 6.61 -9.61 4.64
C HIS A 105 5.23 -10.14 4.24
N LEU A 106 5.11 -10.80 3.08
CA LEU A 106 3.85 -11.36 2.62
C LEU A 106 3.32 -12.46 3.54
N VAL A 107 4.19 -13.31 4.09
CA VAL A 107 3.80 -14.35 5.07
C VAL A 107 3.23 -13.72 6.34
N ASP A 108 3.85 -12.66 6.87
CA ASP A 108 3.35 -11.94 8.04
C ASP A 108 1.95 -11.35 7.77
N LEU A 109 1.75 -10.72 6.61
CA LEU A 109 0.45 -10.20 6.22
C LEU A 109 -0.61 -11.30 6.07
N VAL A 110 -0.26 -12.40 5.44
CA VAL A 110 -1.18 -13.52 5.23
C VAL A 110 -1.59 -14.18 6.55
N ASP A 111 -0.65 -14.39 7.48
CA ASP A 111 -0.95 -14.92 8.82
C ASP A 111 -1.86 -13.96 9.60
N ARG A 112 -1.60 -12.65 9.47
CA ARG A 112 -2.34 -11.62 10.19
C ARG A 112 -3.77 -11.40 9.68
N PHE A 113 -3.98 -11.52 8.38
CA PHE A 113 -5.24 -11.21 7.72
C PHE A 113 -5.95 -12.45 7.15
N ASP A 114 -5.52 -13.66 7.51
CA ASP A 114 -6.13 -14.93 7.10
C ASP A 114 -6.16 -15.14 5.57
N GLY A 115 -5.06 -14.79 4.89
CA GLY A 115 -4.91 -14.96 3.45
C GLY A 115 -4.49 -16.38 3.02
N ASP A 116 -4.28 -16.60 1.73
CA ASP A 116 -3.79 -17.87 1.19
C ASP A 116 -2.25 -17.97 1.22
N LEU A 117 -1.71 -18.63 2.25
CA LEU A 117 -0.27 -18.88 2.37
C LEU A 117 0.27 -19.73 1.20
N GLY A 118 -0.55 -20.65 0.67
CA GLY A 118 -0.18 -21.49 -0.47
C GLY A 118 0.04 -20.68 -1.74
N ALA A 119 -0.70 -19.59 -1.94
CA ALA A 119 -0.49 -18.65 -3.04
C ALA A 119 0.84 -17.89 -2.90
N VAL A 120 1.19 -17.46 -1.68
CA VAL A 120 2.47 -16.78 -1.41
C VAL A 120 3.67 -17.70 -1.64
N GLU A 121 3.60 -18.97 -1.24
CA GLU A 121 4.67 -19.95 -1.52
C GLU A 121 4.83 -20.24 -3.02
N GLN A 122 3.72 -20.32 -3.76
CA GLN A 122 3.75 -20.48 -5.22
C GLN A 122 4.39 -19.25 -5.89
N TRP A 123 4.01 -18.05 -5.47
CA TRP A 123 4.60 -16.81 -5.96
C TRP A 123 6.10 -16.77 -5.70
N ARG A 124 6.55 -17.11 -4.49
CA ARG A 124 7.98 -17.14 -4.14
C ARG A 124 8.78 -18.03 -5.10
N THR A 125 8.28 -19.25 -5.32
CA THR A 125 8.93 -20.23 -6.21
C THR A 125 9.10 -19.66 -7.62
N GLU A 126 8.06 -18.99 -8.15
CA GLU A 126 8.10 -18.38 -9.47
C GLU A 126 9.01 -17.14 -9.52
N ALA A 127 8.97 -16.29 -8.50
CA ALA A 127 9.83 -15.11 -8.39
C ALA A 127 11.31 -15.48 -8.35
N GLU A 128 11.69 -16.49 -7.55
CA GLU A 128 13.06 -17.02 -7.50
C GLU A 128 13.50 -17.59 -8.85
N ARG A 129 12.62 -18.32 -9.54
CA ARG A 129 12.88 -18.85 -10.89
C ARG A 129 13.16 -17.72 -11.89
N LEU A 130 12.38 -16.65 -11.85
CA LEU A 130 12.53 -15.48 -12.73
C LEU A 130 13.83 -14.73 -12.46
N VAL A 131 14.14 -14.46 -11.20
CA VAL A 131 15.41 -13.81 -10.80
C VAL A 131 16.61 -14.66 -11.22
N GLY A 132 16.56 -15.99 -11.03
CA GLY A 132 17.60 -16.90 -11.46
C GLY A 132 17.78 -16.96 -12.99
N ALA A 133 16.69 -16.84 -13.75
CA ALA A 133 16.71 -16.86 -15.21
C ALA A 133 17.19 -15.54 -15.84
N ALA A 134 16.99 -14.40 -15.18
CA ALA A 134 17.31 -13.09 -15.74
C ALA A 134 18.80 -12.89 -16.01
N GLY A 135 19.70 -13.50 -15.24
CA GLY A 135 21.15 -13.45 -15.46
C GLY A 135 21.76 -12.05 -15.61
N ALA A 136 23.07 -11.97 -15.81
CA ALA A 136 23.73 -10.69 -16.10
C ALA A 136 23.57 -10.34 -17.60
N GLY A 137 22.38 -9.87 -17.99
CA GLY A 137 22.13 -9.34 -19.34
C GLY A 137 20.83 -9.81 -20.03
N GLY A 138 19.94 -10.51 -19.34
CA GLY A 138 18.61 -10.85 -19.87
C GLY A 138 17.67 -9.65 -19.95
N GLU A 139 16.61 -9.79 -20.75
CA GLU A 139 15.56 -8.78 -20.84
C GLU A 139 14.86 -8.61 -19.47
N PRO A 140 14.43 -7.37 -19.12
CA PRO A 140 13.62 -7.15 -17.93
C PRO A 140 12.39 -8.04 -17.94
N THR A 141 12.39 -9.04 -17.06
CA THR A 141 11.23 -9.92 -16.88
C THR A 141 10.47 -9.44 -15.65
N TYR A 142 9.17 -9.22 -15.81
CA TYR A 142 8.26 -8.81 -14.76
C TYR A 142 7.19 -9.87 -14.58
N ALA A 143 6.84 -10.16 -13.33
CA ALA A 143 5.69 -10.97 -12.99
C ALA A 143 4.98 -10.32 -11.81
N THR A 144 3.65 -10.32 -11.89
CA THR A 144 2.76 -9.73 -10.91
C THR A 144 1.85 -10.82 -10.36
N THR A 145 1.64 -10.83 -9.05
CA THR A 145 0.64 -11.69 -8.40
C THR A 145 -0.15 -10.88 -7.39
N VAL A 146 -1.47 -11.06 -7.39
CA VAL A 146 -2.39 -10.41 -6.47
C VAL A 146 -2.85 -11.43 -5.42
N PHE A 147 -2.80 -11.03 -4.16
CA PHE A 147 -3.25 -11.79 -3.01
C PHE A 147 -4.41 -11.03 -2.36
N ALA A 148 -5.58 -11.65 -2.30
CA ALA A 148 -6.68 -11.14 -1.48
C ALA A 148 -6.38 -11.53 -0.03
N LEU A 149 -6.29 -10.53 0.85
CA LEU A 149 -6.04 -10.70 2.28
C LEU A 149 -7.32 -10.56 3.11
N GLY A 150 -8.49 -10.54 2.47
CA GLY A 150 -9.78 -10.48 3.14
C GLY A 150 -10.28 -9.07 3.44
N GLN A 151 -11.33 -9.01 4.25
CA GLN A 151 -12.05 -7.78 4.57
C GLN A 151 -11.95 -7.46 6.06
N VAL A 152 -11.56 -6.23 6.40
CA VAL A 152 -11.50 -5.71 7.77
C VAL A 152 -12.49 -4.54 7.88
N GLY A 153 -13.62 -4.79 8.53
CA GLY A 153 -14.72 -3.83 8.58
C GLY A 153 -15.24 -3.50 7.17
N ALA A 154 -15.13 -2.23 6.76
CA ALA A 154 -15.53 -1.75 5.44
C ALA A 154 -14.41 -1.78 4.37
N VAL A 155 -13.21 -2.29 4.72
CA VAL A 155 -12.03 -2.28 3.85
C VAL A 155 -11.75 -3.66 3.30
N GLU A 156 -11.67 -3.79 1.99
CA GLU A 156 -11.05 -4.93 1.31
C GLU A 156 -9.55 -4.66 1.16
N LEU A 157 -8.72 -5.61 1.61
CA LEU A 157 -7.27 -5.54 1.53
C LEU A 157 -6.76 -6.50 0.45
N GLU A 158 -6.09 -5.95 -0.56
CA GLU A 158 -5.35 -6.71 -1.56
C GLU A 158 -3.86 -6.35 -1.48
N VAL A 159 -3.01 -7.31 -1.84
CA VAL A 159 -1.58 -7.08 -2.00
C VAL A 159 -1.13 -7.57 -3.35
N GLU A 160 -0.42 -6.73 -4.08
CA GLU A 160 0.19 -7.05 -5.35
C GLU A 160 1.71 -7.09 -5.21
N ALA A 161 2.32 -8.22 -5.52
CA ALA A 161 3.77 -8.37 -5.58
C ALA A 161 4.25 -8.39 -7.03
N ALA A 162 5.13 -7.45 -7.38
CA ALA A 162 5.78 -7.31 -8.68
C ALA A 162 7.28 -7.59 -8.56
N THR A 163 7.77 -8.63 -9.26
CA THR A 163 9.19 -9.00 -9.24
C THR A 163 9.95 -8.32 -10.38
N PHE A 164 11.03 -7.58 -10.06
CA PHE A 164 11.91 -6.93 -11.03
C PHE A 164 13.21 -7.72 -11.17
N ALA A 165 13.18 -8.76 -12.01
CA ALA A 165 14.21 -9.80 -12.04
C ALA A 165 15.64 -9.29 -12.31
N THR A 166 15.80 -8.22 -13.09
CA THR A 166 17.12 -7.65 -13.44
C THR A 166 17.81 -6.90 -12.31
N ARG A 167 17.09 -6.49 -11.27
CA ARG A 167 17.63 -5.80 -10.10
C ARG A 167 17.65 -6.68 -8.84
N GLY A 168 16.98 -7.84 -8.90
CA GLY A 168 16.73 -8.67 -7.73
C GLY A 168 15.77 -8.02 -6.72
N GLU A 169 15.12 -6.92 -7.08
CA GLU A 169 14.19 -6.17 -6.24
C GLU A 169 12.75 -6.65 -6.46
N VAL A 170 11.92 -6.48 -5.44
CA VAL A 170 10.48 -6.77 -5.50
C VAL A 170 9.71 -5.55 -5.05
N GLY A 171 8.84 -5.02 -5.90
CA GLY A 171 7.84 -4.04 -5.50
C GLY A 171 6.64 -4.74 -4.88
N VAL A 172 6.17 -4.27 -3.74
CA VAL A 172 4.92 -4.74 -3.13
C VAL A 172 3.99 -3.55 -2.98
N ARG A 173 2.80 -3.67 -3.54
CA ARG A 173 1.73 -2.67 -3.46
C ARG A 173 0.60 -3.21 -2.61
N HIS A 174 0.28 -2.51 -1.53
CA HIS A 174 -0.90 -2.77 -0.72
C HIS A 174 -2.03 -1.90 -1.24
N VAL A 175 -3.19 -2.47 -1.49
CA VAL A 175 -4.38 -1.77 -1.98
C VAL A 175 -5.48 -1.96 -0.96
N LEU A 176 -5.91 -0.85 -0.38
CA LEU A 176 -7.07 -0.81 0.51
C LEU A 176 -8.22 -0.20 -0.28
N THR A 177 -9.33 -0.91 -0.37
CA THR A 177 -10.50 -0.47 -1.13
C THR A 177 -11.70 -0.32 -0.20
N TRP A 178 -12.41 0.79 -0.34
CA TRP A 178 -13.75 0.98 0.24
C TRP A 178 -14.80 0.82 -0.86
N GLU A 179 -15.88 0.12 -0.58
CA GLU A 179 -17.05 0.16 -1.45
C GLU A 179 -17.65 1.58 -1.42
N PRO A 180 -18.01 2.16 -2.59
CA PRO A 180 -18.76 3.40 -2.59
C PRO A 180 -20.10 3.18 -1.89
N ALA A 181 -20.47 4.08 -0.98
CA ALA A 181 -21.73 3.97 -0.26
C ALA A 181 -22.93 3.99 -1.25
N GLY A 182 -23.48 2.81 -1.55
CA GLY A 182 -24.76 2.65 -2.25
C GLY A 182 -24.70 2.37 -3.76
N SER A 183 -24.11 1.25 -4.17
CA SER A 183 -24.43 0.62 -5.47
C SER A 183 -25.76 -0.14 -5.44
#